data_AF-A0A8X8W9Y7-F1
#
_entry.id   AF-A0A8X8W9Y7-F1
#
_cell.length_a   1.000
_cell.length_b   1.000
_cell.length_c   1.000
_cell.angle_alpha   90.00
_cell.angle_beta   90.00
_cell.angle_gamma   90.00
#
_symmetry.space_group_name_H-M   'P 1'
#
loop_
_entity.id
_entity.type
_entity.pdbx_description
1 polymer ?
#
loop_
_entity_poly.entity_id
_entity_poly.type
_entity_poly.pdbx_seq_one_letter_code
_entity_poly.pdbx_strand_id
1 'polypeptide(L)'
;MSKRRMNFASNSRERKLARRNPNQQEEEEAPIPAQDLLFEKKLTFSDATGSQLTITGAYRETLMAFLTDAETKKVEEIGGGLMVPTRVANVRYELELKRNSTTYFNKWGPVASANKFKVGNSVQGFGYRDGAGEFRLNLSVIRNPNQQQEEAPIPENPNQHLLFEKKLTATETANGRLLITGAHRATVLGFLTVEERQDAEKDGVGVKVPTRDGNGNGARYELELKRNKKLNNVYLMGWQEVARAITRIPYQFHFFHTPLI
;
A
#
# COMPACT_ATOMS: atom_id res chain seq x y z
N MET A 1 -23.37 53.29 -4.33
CA MET A 1 -22.48 53.07 -3.17
C MET A 1 -22.94 51.81 -2.42
N SER A 2 -22.00 50.90 -2.09
CA SER A 2 -21.87 50.15 -0.82
C SER A 2 -23.08 49.36 -0.26
N LYS A 3 -23.05 48.09 0.17
CA LYS A 3 -22.04 47.04 0.43
C LYS A 3 -22.79 45.70 0.56
N ARG A 4 -22.37 44.62 -0.11
CA ARG A 4 -22.67 43.23 0.30
C ARG A 4 -21.39 42.62 0.86
N ARG A 5 -21.25 42.60 2.18
CA ARG A 5 -20.18 41.88 2.88
C ARG A 5 -20.53 40.39 2.83
N MET A 6 -19.64 39.60 2.23
CA MET A 6 -19.76 38.14 2.19
C MET A 6 -19.28 37.53 3.51
N ASN A 7 -20.10 36.66 4.10
CA ASN A 7 -19.72 35.78 5.20
C ASN A 7 -19.10 34.50 4.62
N PHE A 8 -17.77 34.45 4.48
CA PHE A 8 -17.03 33.26 3.99
C PHE A 8 -16.21 32.55 5.08
N ALA A 9 -16.48 32.79 6.37
CA ALA A 9 -15.68 32.23 7.46
C ALA A 9 -16.32 31.02 8.18
N SER A 10 -17.61 30.73 7.98
CA SER A 10 -18.31 29.75 8.83
C SER A 10 -18.24 28.29 8.34
N ASN A 11 -17.87 28.03 7.08
CA ASN A 11 -17.95 26.68 6.50
C ASN A 11 -16.67 25.82 6.62
N SER A 12 -15.55 26.36 7.12
CA SER A 12 -14.28 25.61 7.20
C SER A 12 -14.08 24.85 8.51
N ARG A 13 -14.67 25.34 9.62
CA ARG A 13 -14.60 24.67 10.92
C ARG A 13 -15.55 23.47 11.01
N GLU A 14 -16.78 23.60 10.51
CA GLU A 14 -17.74 22.46 10.49
C GLU A 14 -17.29 21.32 9.57
N ARG A 15 -16.60 21.62 8.46
CA ARG A 15 -16.02 20.58 7.58
C ARG A 15 -14.81 19.86 8.15
N LYS A 16 -14.14 20.41 9.18
CA LYS A 16 -13.04 19.72 9.88
C LYS A 16 -13.51 18.78 10.98
N LEU A 17 -14.75 18.92 11.46
CA LEU A 17 -15.35 18.01 12.46
C LEU A 17 -16.00 16.76 11.82
N ALA A 18 -16.36 16.79 10.54
CA ALA A 18 -17.09 15.71 9.87
C ALA A 18 -16.22 14.56 9.28
N ARG A 19 -14.94 14.44 9.69
CA ARG A 19 -14.04 13.34 9.25
C ARG A 19 -13.43 12.54 10.39
N ARG A 20 -14.08 12.47 11.56
CA ARG A 20 -13.73 11.47 12.58
C ARG A 20 -14.30 10.11 12.15
N ASN A 21 -13.41 9.13 12.07
CA ASN A 21 -13.78 7.73 11.83
C ASN A 21 -14.60 7.27 13.05
N PRO A 22 -15.76 6.59 12.89
CA PRO A 22 -16.65 6.25 14.02
C PRO A 22 -16.03 5.33 15.10
N ASN A 23 -14.81 4.83 14.89
CA ASN A 23 -14.09 3.98 15.84
C ASN A 23 -13.10 4.75 16.75
N GLN A 24 -13.06 6.09 16.69
CA GLN A 24 -12.18 6.88 17.54
C GLN A 24 -12.90 7.33 18.81
N GLN A 25 -12.79 6.54 19.87
CA GLN A 25 -13.09 6.96 21.24
C GLN A 25 -11.76 7.16 21.99
N GLU A 26 -11.53 8.38 22.45
CA GLU A 26 -10.42 8.74 23.36
C GLU A 26 -10.95 8.60 24.79
N GLU A 27 -10.49 7.58 25.51
CA GLU A 27 -10.71 7.41 26.96
C GLU A 27 -9.38 7.51 27.71
N GLU A 28 -9.40 8.15 28.89
CA GLU A 28 -8.33 8.13 29.88
C GLU A 28 -7.97 6.69 30.26
N GLU A 29 -6.72 6.27 30.08
CA GLU A 29 -6.31 4.89 30.32
C GLU A 29 -5.58 4.70 31.66
N ALA A 30 -6.08 3.73 32.43
CA ALA A 30 -5.35 3.05 33.50
C ALA A 30 -3.98 2.52 33.01
N PRO A 31 -2.99 2.34 33.91
CA PRO A 31 -1.67 1.84 33.52
C PRO A 31 -1.76 0.49 32.79
N ILE A 32 -1.11 0.39 31.63
CA ILE A 32 -1.07 -0.84 30.84
C ILE A 32 -0.23 -1.87 31.60
N PRO A 33 -0.73 -3.10 31.83
CA PRO A 33 0.03 -4.15 32.51
C PRO A 33 1.27 -4.56 31.71
N ALA A 34 2.15 -5.37 32.32
CA ALA A 34 3.32 -5.94 31.64
C ALA A 34 2.90 -6.69 30.37
N GLN A 35 3.67 -6.54 29.29
CA GLN A 35 3.33 -7.03 27.95
C GLN A 35 4.43 -7.95 27.43
N ASP A 36 4.04 -9.04 26.77
CA ASP A 36 4.96 -9.99 26.15
C ASP A 36 5.09 -9.71 24.65
N LEU A 37 6.32 -9.70 24.12
CA LEU A 37 6.53 -9.62 22.68
C LEU A 37 6.08 -10.93 22.02
N LEU A 38 4.98 -10.88 21.27
CA LEU A 38 4.43 -12.06 20.60
C LEU A 38 4.96 -12.20 19.17
N PHE A 39 5.18 -11.07 18.49
CA PHE A 39 5.74 -11.09 17.15
C PHE A 39 6.50 -9.82 16.80
N GLU A 40 7.49 -9.95 15.92
CA GLU A 40 8.03 -8.86 15.15
C GLU A 40 7.97 -9.21 13.67
N LYS A 41 7.48 -8.28 12.85
CA LYS A 41 7.39 -8.48 11.42
C LYS A 41 7.79 -7.24 10.65
N LYS A 42 8.76 -7.41 9.73
CA LYS A 42 8.98 -6.46 8.65
C LYS A 42 7.81 -6.55 7.67
N LEU A 43 7.09 -5.45 7.50
CA LEU A 43 5.91 -5.37 6.66
C LEU A 43 6.29 -5.58 5.20
N THR A 44 5.68 -6.62 4.62
CA THR A 44 5.71 -6.85 3.18
C THR A 44 4.77 -5.89 2.48
N PHE A 45 4.79 -5.90 1.14
CA PHE A 45 3.83 -5.16 0.33
C PHE A 45 2.38 -5.48 0.74
N SER A 46 2.03 -6.77 0.82
CA SER A 46 0.69 -7.22 1.18
C SER A 46 0.27 -6.78 2.58
N ASP A 47 1.19 -6.68 3.53
CA ASP A 47 0.87 -6.18 4.87
C ASP A 47 0.67 -4.66 4.85
N ALA A 48 1.50 -3.90 4.13
CA ALA A 48 1.39 -2.44 4.12
C ALA A 48 0.12 -1.93 3.42
N THR A 49 -0.39 -2.64 2.42
CA THR A 49 -1.53 -2.18 1.58
C THR A 49 -2.76 -3.06 1.67
N GLY A 50 -2.64 -4.28 2.17
CA GLY A 50 -3.73 -5.25 2.22
C GLY A 50 -4.63 -5.08 3.45
N SER A 51 -5.64 -5.94 3.53
CA SER A 51 -6.55 -6.03 4.67
C SER A 51 -6.06 -6.97 5.77
N GLN A 52 -4.91 -7.61 5.58
CA GLN A 52 -4.40 -8.66 6.46
C GLN A 52 -2.93 -8.45 6.81
N LEU A 53 -2.57 -8.78 8.05
CA LEU A 53 -1.21 -8.91 8.52
C LEU A 53 -0.92 -10.39 8.81
N THR A 54 -0.13 -11.04 7.96
CA THR A 54 0.17 -12.47 8.14
C THR A 54 1.27 -12.67 9.18
N ILE A 55 1.13 -13.62 10.09
CA ILE A 55 2.16 -13.99 11.06
C ILE A 55 2.70 -15.37 10.69
N THR A 56 4.02 -15.49 10.54
CA THR A 56 4.68 -16.69 10.03
C THR A 56 5.84 -17.13 10.94
N GLY A 57 6.32 -18.35 10.75
CA GLY A 57 7.48 -18.90 11.45
C GLY A 57 7.28 -19.03 12.96
N ALA A 58 8.36 -18.84 13.73
CA ALA A 58 8.36 -19.00 15.19
C ALA A 58 7.37 -18.06 15.89
N TYR A 59 7.18 -16.84 15.38
CA TYR A 59 6.23 -15.89 15.96
C TYR A 59 4.77 -16.34 15.87
N ARG A 60 4.44 -17.20 14.90
CA ARG A 60 3.12 -17.86 14.87
C ARG A 60 2.94 -18.74 16.10
N GLU A 61 3.95 -19.53 16.45
CA GLU A 61 3.89 -20.46 17.58
C GLU A 61 3.82 -19.71 18.91
N THR A 62 4.62 -18.65 19.06
CA THR A 62 4.54 -17.75 20.22
C THR A 62 3.15 -17.12 20.37
N LEU A 63 2.59 -16.59 19.29
CA LEU A 63 1.25 -16.00 19.30
C LEU A 63 0.17 -17.01 19.67
N MET A 64 0.19 -18.22 19.08
CA MET A 64 -0.81 -19.25 19.37
C MET A 64 -0.66 -19.79 20.79
N ALA A 65 0.55 -19.93 21.32
CA ALA A 65 0.81 -20.38 22.68
C ALA A 65 0.33 -19.38 23.75
N PHE A 66 0.17 -18.10 23.39
CA PHE A 66 -0.38 -17.08 24.27
C PHE A 66 -1.92 -17.18 24.44
N LEU A 67 -2.59 -17.86 23.52
CA LEU A 67 -4.04 -18.02 23.55
C LEU A 67 -4.46 -19.11 24.54
N THR A 68 -5.61 -18.92 25.18
CA THR A 68 -6.27 -20.00 25.93
C THR A 68 -6.83 -21.06 24.98
N ASP A 69 -7.16 -22.25 25.47
CA ASP A 69 -7.76 -23.31 24.66
C ASP A 69 -9.05 -22.87 23.96
N ALA A 70 -9.89 -22.11 24.67
CA ALA A 70 -11.15 -21.58 24.13
C ALA A 70 -10.91 -20.57 22.99
N GLU A 71 -9.90 -19.72 23.11
CA GLU A 71 -9.51 -18.75 22.08
C GLU A 71 -8.86 -19.43 20.88
N THR A 72 -7.95 -20.39 21.14
CA THR A 72 -7.32 -21.21 20.10
C THR A 72 -8.38 -21.90 19.25
N LYS A 73 -9.40 -22.50 19.89
CA LYS A 73 -10.51 -23.14 19.18
C LYS A 73 -11.25 -22.17 18.26
N LYS A 74 -11.49 -20.92 18.68
CA LYS A 74 -12.12 -19.89 17.83
C LYS A 74 -11.26 -19.51 16.63
N VAL A 75 -9.94 -19.43 16.81
CA VAL A 75 -8.99 -19.09 15.75
C VAL A 75 -8.88 -20.20 14.71
N GLU A 76 -8.94 -21.47 15.16
CA GLU A 76 -8.80 -22.65 14.30
C GLU A 76 -10.10 -23.11 13.63
N GLU A 77 -11.25 -22.61 14.09
CA GLU A 77 -12.55 -22.91 13.48
C GLU A 77 -12.64 -22.37 12.04
N ILE A 78 -13.09 -23.21 11.09
CA ILE A 78 -13.22 -22.82 9.68
C ILE A 78 -14.24 -21.68 9.58
N GLY A 79 -13.79 -20.53 9.08
CA GLY A 79 -14.62 -19.32 8.98
C GLY A 79 -14.70 -18.53 10.29
N GLY A 80 -14.29 -19.12 11.41
CA GLY A 80 -14.17 -18.48 12.72
C GLY A 80 -13.04 -17.47 12.81
N GLY A 81 -12.95 -16.80 13.96
CA GLY A 81 -11.95 -15.78 14.25
C GLY A 81 -12.08 -15.28 15.68
N LEU A 82 -10.96 -14.91 16.28
CA LEU A 82 -10.91 -14.24 17.57
C LEU A 82 -10.81 -12.73 17.35
N MET A 83 -11.80 -11.97 17.79
CA MET A 83 -11.68 -10.51 17.85
C MET A 83 -10.69 -10.14 18.96
N VAL A 84 -9.69 -9.34 18.63
CA VAL A 84 -8.60 -8.92 19.51
C VAL A 84 -8.59 -7.40 19.58
N PRO A 85 -9.01 -6.81 20.72
CA PRO A 85 -8.83 -5.39 20.99
C PRO A 85 -7.36 -5.01 20.81
N THR A 86 -7.09 -4.09 19.89
CA THR A 86 -5.75 -3.72 19.46
C THR A 86 -5.51 -2.24 19.66
N ARG A 87 -4.36 -1.86 20.23
CA ARG A 87 -3.95 -0.47 20.38
C ARG A 87 -2.74 -0.15 19.52
N VAL A 88 -2.73 1.02 18.88
CA VAL A 88 -1.58 1.57 18.15
C VAL A 88 -1.47 3.05 18.44
N ALA A 89 -0.33 3.52 18.98
CA ALA A 89 -0.09 4.93 19.27
C ALA A 89 -1.29 5.64 19.96
N ASN A 90 -1.82 5.01 21.00
CA ASN A 90 -2.98 5.43 21.77
C ASN A 90 -4.36 5.33 21.10
N VAL A 91 -4.44 4.90 19.85
CA VAL A 91 -5.71 4.67 19.13
C VAL A 91 -6.12 3.20 19.23
N ARG A 92 -7.40 2.96 19.51
CA ARG A 92 -7.99 1.61 19.59
C ARG A 92 -8.52 1.15 18.23
N TYR A 93 -8.33 -0.14 17.97
CA TYR A 93 -8.76 -0.86 16.78
C TYR A 93 -9.24 -2.24 17.22
N GLU A 94 -9.89 -2.95 16.28
CA GLU A 94 -10.33 -4.32 16.49
C GLU A 94 -9.82 -5.17 15.33
N LEU A 95 -8.85 -6.04 15.62
CA LEU A 95 -8.32 -6.98 14.63
C LEU A 95 -8.95 -8.34 14.86
N GLU A 96 -9.13 -9.11 13.80
CA GLU A 96 -9.66 -10.47 13.90
C GLU A 96 -8.54 -11.46 13.61
N LEU A 97 -8.06 -12.17 14.63
CA LEU A 97 -7.09 -13.24 14.47
C LEU A 97 -7.78 -14.47 13.89
N LYS A 98 -7.33 -14.90 12.71
CA LYS A 98 -7.86 -16.08 12.02
C LYS A 98 -6.72 -17.02 11.62
N ARG A 99 -7.06 -18.28 11.39
CA ARG A 99 -6.15 -19.26 10.83
C ARG A 99 -6.81 -20.06 9.72
N ASN A 100 -6.20 -20.00 8.54
CA ASN A 100 -6.44 -20.96 7.46
C ASN A 100 -5.16 -21.80 7.28
N SER A 101 -4.58 -21.81 6.09
CA SER A 101 -3.22 -22.34 5.86
C SER A 101 -2.13 -21.52 6.56
N THR A 102 -2.43 -20.27 6.92
CA THR A 102 -1.55 -19.35 7.66
C THR A 102 -2.35 -18.64 8.76
N THR A 103 -1.64 -18.15 9.78
CA THR A 103 -2.21 -17.31 10.83
C THR A 103 -2.08 -15.85 10.43
N TYR A 104 -3.16 -15.07 10.56
CA TYR A 104 -3.16 -13.66 10.17
C TYR A 104 -4.16 -12.85 10.98
N PHE A 105 -3.87 -11.56 11.16
CA PHE A 105 -4.85 -10.58 11.61
C PHE A 105 -5.59 -10.02 10.41
N ASN A 106 -6.89 -10.24 10.35
CA ASN A 106 -7.81 -9.61 9.43
C ASN A 106 -8.27 -8.24 9.96
N LYS A 107 -8.90 -7.43 9.09
CA LYS A 107 -9.27 -6.02 9.37
C LYS A 107 -8.06 -5.11 9.63
N TRP A 108 -6.89 -5.48 9.11
CA TRP A 108 -5.63 -4.74 9.26
C TRP A 108 -5.56 -3.44 8.44
N GLY A 109 -6.22 -3.39 7.29
CA GLY A 109 -6.12 -2.26 6.34
C GLY A 109 -6.36 -0.87 6.95
N PRO A 110 -7.42 -0.67 7.77
CA PRO A 110 -7.63 0.60 8.49
C PRO A 110 -6.48 0.97 9.43
N VAL A 111 -5.86 0.00 10.11
CA VAL A 111 -4.72 0.22 11.00
C VAL A 111 -3.52 0.68 10.18
N ALA A 112 -3.20 -0.04 9.09
CA ALA A 112 -2.07 0.28 8.22
C ALA A 112 -2.21 1.66 7.57
N SER A 113 -3.40 1.96 7.05
CA SER A 113 -3.70 3.23 6.39
C SER A 113 -3.62 4.42 7.35
N ALA A 114 -4.26 4.33 8.53
CA ALA A 114 -4.28 5.41 9.51
C ALA A 114 -2.87 5.74 10.04
N ASN A 115 -2.02 4.72 10.19
CA ASN A 115 -0.66 4.88 10.68
C ASN A 115 0.39 5.07 9.57
N LYS A 116 -0.05 5.17 8.30
CA LYS A 116 0.80 5.36 7.12
C LYS A 116 1.94 4.34 7.02
N PHE A 117 1.62 3.08 7.29
CA PHE A 117 2.62 2.01 7.20
C PHE A 117 3.12 1.85 5.77
N LYS A 118 4.44 1.79 5.64
CA LYS A 118 5.11 1.60 4.36
C LYS A 118 5.82 0.25 4.34
N VAL A 119 6.03 -0.26 3.13
CA VAL A 119 6.84 -1.46 2.90
C VAL A 119 8.21 -1.28 3.54
N GLY A 120 8.66 -2.31 4.24
CA GLY A 120 9.96 -2.32 4.93
C GLY A 120 9.98 -1.62 6.29
N ASN A 121 8.88 -1.00 6.74
CA ASN A 121 8.69 -0.74 8.17
C ASN A 121 8.56 -2.08 8.92
N SER A 122 8.88 -2.10 10.21
CA SER A 122 8.60 -3.25 11.07
C SER A 122 7.49 -2.91 12.06
N VAL A 123 6.67 -3.91 12.38
CA VAL A 123 5.66 -3.84 13.44
C VAL A 123 5.99 -4.90 14.47
N GLN A 124 5.98 -4.50 15.73
CA GLN A 124 6.06 -5.40 16.88
C GLN A 124 4.69 -5.48 17.54
N GLY A 125 4.24 -6.69 17.84
CA GLY A 125 3.00 -6.96 18.54
C GLY A 125 3.26 -7.48 19.95
N PHE A 126 2.78 -6.74 20.93
CA PHE A 126 2.89 -7.05 22.35
C PHE A 126 1.53 -7.49 22.89
N GLY A 127 1.47 -8.72 23.41
CA GLY A 127 0.26 -9.29 23.98
C GLY A 127 0.18 -9.06 25.49
N TYR A 128 -1.02 -8.86 25.99
CA TYR A 128 -1.29 -8.85 27.42
C TYR A 128 -2.72 -9.31 27.70
N ARG A 129 -3.01 -9.56 28.98
CA ARG A 129 -4.35 -9.86 29.48
C ARG A 129 -4.83 -8.67 30.31
N ASP A 130 -6.08 -8.25 30.12
CA ASP A 130 -6.67 -7.23 30.98
C ASP A 130 -7.17 -7.81 32.31
N GLY A 131 -7.78 -6.97 33.15
CA GLY A 131 -8.33 -7.40 34.45
C GLY A 131 -9.47 -8.42 34.35
N ALA A 132 -10.07 -8.61 33.17
CA ALA A 132 -11.07 -9.64 32.91
C ALA A 132 -10.47 -10.91 32.28
N GLY A 133 -9.15 -10.94 32.02
CA GLY A 133 -8.46 -12.03 31.36
C GLY A 133 -8.60 -12.01 29.83
N GLU A 134 -9.12 -10.94 29.24
CA GLU A 134 -9.27 -10.82 27.79
C GLU A 134 -7.91 -10.59 27.12
N PHE A 135 -7.63 -11.31 26.03
CA PHE A 135 -6.44 -11.07 25.23
C PHE A 135 -6.52 -9.71 24.54
N ARG A 136 -5.50 -8.86 24.77
CA ARG A 136 -5.33 -7.57 24.11
C ARG A 136 -3.97 -7.49 23.44
N LEU A 137 -3.93 -6.72 22.35
CA LEU A 137 -2.74 -6.50 21.55
C LEU A 137 -2.35 -5.02 21.56
N ASN A 138 -1.08 -4.73 21.74
CA ASN A 138 -0.50 -3.41 21.57
C ASN A 138 0.54 -3.47 20.46
N LEU A 139 0.49 -2.54 19.51
CA LEU A 139 1.40 -2.50 18.38
C LEU A 139 2.36 -1.33 18.49
N SER A 140 3.65 -1.64 18.34
CA SER A 140 4.72 -0.66 18.15
C SER A 140 5.22 -0.71 16.70
N VAL A 141 5.66 0.45 16.20
CA VAL A 141 6.03 0.63 14.80
C VAL A 141 7.44 1.15 14.72
N ILE A 142 8.30 0.39 14.05
CA ILE A 142 9.69 0.74 13.80
C ILE A 142 9.77 1.17 12.33
N ARG A 143 9.91 2.48 12.12
CA ARG A 143 10.05 3.05 10.77
C ARG A 143 11.44 2.74 10.24
N ASN A 144 11.51 2.42 8.95
CA ASN A 144 12.80 2.17 8.30
C ASN A 144 13.64 3.47 8.30
N PRO A 145 14.87 3.49 8.84
CA PRO A 145 15.68 4.70 8.96
C PRO A 145 16.02 5.36 7.60
N ASN A 146 16.05 4.59 6.50
CA ASN A 146 16.22 5.15 5.15
C ASN A 146 15.01 5.99 4.67
N GLN A 147 13.92 6.05 5.44
CA GLN A 147 12.76 6.91 5.19
C GLN A 147 12.81 8.22 5.99
N GLN A 148 13.87 8.49 6.76
CA GLN A 148 14.08 9.81 7.39
C GLN A 148 14.67 10.85 6.42
N GLN A 149 14.99 10.46 5.18
CA GLN A 149 15.35 11.40 4.11
C GLN A 149 14.19 11.55 3.12
N GLU A 150 13.10 12.20 3.53
CA GLU A 150 12.14 12.76 2.57
C GLU A 150 11.34 13.90 3.21
N GLU A 151 11.87 15.12 3.15
CA GLU A 151 11.08 16.35 3.05
C GLU A 151 11.99 17.51 2.61
N ALA A 152 12.38 17.49 1.34
CA ALA A 152 12.56 18.72 0.57
C ALA A 152 11.69 18.58 -0.68
N PRO A 153 10.89 19.59 -1.07
CA PRO A 153 10.16 19.56 -2.32
C PRO A 153 11.15 19.34 -3.46
N ILE A 154 10.97 18.26 -4.22
CA ILE A 154 11.82 17.92 -5.36
C ILE A 154 11.56 19.00 -6.42
N PRO A 155 12.59 19.71 -6.92
CA PRO A 155 12.40 20.67 -8.00
C PRO A 155 11.81 19.96 -9.23
N GLU A 156 10.82 20.58 -9.87
CA GLU A 156 10.26 20.13 -11.13
C GLU A 156 11.40 19.88 -12.13
N ASN A 157 11.58 18.63 -12.55
CA ASN A 157 12.53 18.34 -13.62
C ASN A 157 11.86 18.76 -14.94
N PRO A 158 12.41 19.73 -15.69
CA PRO A 158 11.79 20.28 -16.90
C PRO A 158 11.63 19.25 -18.04
N ASN A 159 12.24 18.06 -17.91
CA ASN A 159 12.13 16.98 -18.89
C ASN A 159 11.06 15.92 -18.53
N GLN A 160 10.16 16.21 -17.59
CA GLN A 160 9.05 15.32 -17.26
C GLN A 160 7.87 15.54 -18.23
N HIS A 161 7.59 14.54 -19.07
CA HIS A 161 6.43 14.54 -19.95
C HIS A 161 5.44 13.45 -19.55
N LEU A 162 4.20 13.85 -19.26
CA LEU A 162 3.07 12.92 -19.19
C LEU A 162 2.80 12.40 -20.61
N LEU A 163 3.01 11.10 -20.84
CA LEU A 163 2.83 10.52 -22.19
C LEU A 163 1.39 10.12 -22.46
N PHE A 164 0.71 9.54 -21.47
CA PHE A 164 -0.70 9.22 -21.54
C PHE A 164 -1.29 8.96 -20.15
N GLU A 165 -2.60 9.17 -20.05
CA GLU A 165 -3.42 8.73 -18.92
C GLU A 165 -4.33 7.61 -19.40
N LYS A 166 -4.38 6.49 -18.67
CA LYS A 166 -5.23 5.36 -19.05
C LYS A 166 -5.92 4.77 -17.83
N LYS A 167 -7.23 4.54 -17.96
CA LYS A 167 -7.97 3.71 -17.02
C LYS A 167 -7.64 2.23 -17.27
N LEU A 168 -7.14 1.57 -16.24
CA LEU A 168 -6.77 0.15 -16.30
C LEU A 168 -8.01 -0.73 -16.45
N THR A 169 -7.91 -1.76 -17.28
CA THR A 169 -8.91 -2.83 -17.34
C THR A 169 -8.60 -3.91 -16.30
N ALA A 170 -9.63 -4.63 -15.85
CA ALA A 170 -9.47 -5.75 -14.91
C ALA A 170 -8.47 -6.81 -15.40
N THR A 171 -8.46 -7.07 -16.71
CA THR A 171 -7.56 -8.02 -17.38
C THR A 171 -6.10 -7.56 -17.33
N GLU A 172 -5.82 -6.27 -17.45
CA GLU A 172 -4.46 -5.72 -17.38
C GLU A 172 -3.91 -5.75 -15.95
N THR A 173 -4.78 -5.50 -14.97
CA THR A 173 -4.45 -5.65 -13.54
C THR A 173 -4.14 -7.10 -13.19
N ALA A 174 -4.92 -8.06 -13.70
CA ALA A 174 -4.73 -9.49 -13.42
C ALA A 174 -3.49 -10.07 -14.11
N ASN A 175 -3.26 -9.72 -15.38
CA ASN A 175 -2.22 -10.35 -16.19
C ASN A 175 -0.83 -9.70 -16.06
N GLY A 176 -0.70 -8.59 -15.32
CA GLY A 176 0.58 -7.90 -15.15
C GLY A 176 1.16 -7.34 -16.44
N ARG A 177 0.29 -7.04 -17.39
CA ARG A 177 0.63 -6.49 -18.70
C ARG A 177 -0.23 -5.26 -18.93
N LEU A 178 0.42 -4.11 -19.08
CA LEU A 178 -0.27 -2.90 -19.49
C LEU A 178 -0.30 -2.87 -21.02
N LEU A 179 -1.49 -2.90 -21.61
CA LEU A 179 -1.66 -2.86 -23.06
C LEU A 179 -1.62 -1.42 -23.54
N ILE A 180 -0.74 -1.15 -24.51
CA ILE A 180 -0.56 0.18 -25.10
C ILE A 180 -0.91 0.07 -26.59
N THR A 181 -2.00 0.73 -26.99
CA THR A 181 -2.60 0.62 -28.32
C THR A 181 -2.86 2.00 -28.92
N GLY A 182 -3.11 2.04 -30.24
CA GLY A 182 -3.54 3.24 -30.95
C GLY A 182 -2.58 4.42 -30.78
N ALA A 183 -3.12 5.59 -30.43
CA ALA A 183 -2.36 6.82 -30.25
C ALA A 183 -1.30 6.71 -29.14
N HIS A 184 -1.58 5.99 -28.04
CA HIS A 184 -0.61 5.81 -26.96
C HIS A 184 0.60 4.99 -27.41
N ARG A 185 0.42 4.03 -28.32
CA ARG A 185 1.55 3.27 -28.91
C ARG A 185 2.44 4.21 -29.71
N ALA A 186 1.86 5.08 -30.54
CA ALA A 186 2.63 6.03 -31.33
C ALA A 186 3.42 7.00 -30.43
N THR A 187 2.80 7.49 -29.35
CA THR A 187 3.49 8.33 -28.37
C THR A 187 4.66 7.60 -27.73
N VAL A 188 4.45 6.41 -27.14
CA VAL A 188 5.53 5.67 -26.44
C VAL A 188 6.69 5.33 -27.37
N LEU A 189 6.42 4.88 -28.59
CA LEU A 189 7.47 4.58 -29.57
C LEU A 189 8.19 5.83 -30.08
N GLY A 190 7.55 7.01 -30.01
CA GLY A 190 8.16 8.29 -30.36
C GLY A 190 9.18 8.80 -29.32
N PHE A 191 9.16 8.24 -28.10
CA PHE A 191 10.12 8.57 -27.03
C PHE A 191 11.30 7.60 -26.96
N LEU A 192 11.32 6.57 -27.80
CA LEU A 192 12.45 5.66 -27.92
C LEU A 192 13.43 6.20 -28.95
N THR A 193 14.72 5.92 -28.75
CA THR A 193 15.72 6.09 -29.82
C THR A 193 15.38 5.22 -31.03
N VAL A 194 16.00 5.51 -32.18
CA VAL A 194 15.79 4.72 -33.41
C VAL A 194 16.12 3.23 -33.18
N GLU A 195 17.19 2.95 -32.42
CA GLU A 195 17.63 1.59 -32.09
C GLU A 195 16.64 0.89 -31.14
N GLU A 196 16.28 1.54 -30.03
CA GLU A 196 15.28 1.01 -29.10
C GLU A 196 13.92 0.80 -29.77
N ARG A 197 13.52 1.67 -30.69
CA ARG A 197 12.29 1.50 -31.46
C ARG A 197 12.36 0.28 -32.37
N GLN A 198 13.48 0.07 -33.06
CA GLN A 198 13.68 -1.12 -33.89
C GLN A 198 13.63 -2.40 -33.05
N ASP A 199 14.22 -2.39 -31.86
CA ASP A 199 14.20 -3.52 -30.94
C ASP A 199 12.80 -3.75 -30.32
N ALA A 200 12.10 -2.70 -29.91
CA ALA A 200 10.73 -2.78 -29.42
C ALA A 200 9.74 -3.27 -30.49
N GLU A 201 10.07 -3.12 -31.78
CA GLU A 201 9.25 -3.60 -32.90
C GLU A 201 9.59 -5.04 -33.36
N LYS A 202 10.71 -5.62 -32.89
CA LYS A 202 11.06 -7.03 -33.09
C LYS A 202 10.21 -7.92 -32.17
N ASP A 203 9.71 -9.03 -32.72
CA ASP A 203 8.88 -9.98 -31.95
C ASP A 203 9.75 -10.72 -30.93
N GLY A 204 9.35 -10.69 -29.66
CA GLY A 204 10.08 -11.34 -28.56
C GLY A 204 11.26 -10.57 -27.97
N VAL A 205 11.65 -9.43 -28.54
CA VAL A 205 12.70 -8.56 -27.99
C VAL A 205 12.05 -7.55 -27.04
N GLY A 206 12.60 -7.43 -25.82
CA GLY A 206 12.12 -6.51 -24.81
C GLY A 206 13.07 -5.35 -24.62
N VAL A 207 12.55 -4.13 -24.69
CA VAL A 207 13.31 -2.92 -24.38
C VAL A 207 13.03 -2.51 -22.94
N LYS A 208 14.10 -2.33 -22.16
CA LYS A 208 14.00 -1.86 -20.78
C LYS A 208 13.74 -0.36 -20.78
N VAL A 209 12.61 0.04 -20.22
CA VAL A 209 12.18 1.43 -20.14
C VAL A 209 12.17 1.85 -18.67
N PRO A 210 12.96 2.87 -18.28
CA PRO A 210 12.88 3.44 -16.95
C PRO A 210 11.59 4.24 -16.82
N THR A 211 10.85 3.96 -15.76
CA THR A 211 9.52 4.54 -15.51
C THR A 211 9.40 4.94 -14.05
N ARG A 212 8.53 5.90 -13.74
CA ARG A 212 8.31 6.35 -12.37
C ARG A 212 6.83 6.45 -12.08
N ASP A 213 6.42 6.14 -10.86
CA ASP A 213 5.07 6.49 -10.43
C ASP A 213 4.90 8.02 -10.37
N GLY A 214 3.75 8.49 -10.89
CA GLY A 214 3.33 9.89 -10.78
C GLY A 214 2.66 10.23 -9.45
N ASN A 215 2.39 9.22 -8.62
CA ASN A 215 1.53 9.34 -7.43
C ASN A 215 2.29 9.61 -6.12
N GLY A 216 3.52 10.15 -6.22
CA GLY A 216 4.18 10.86 -5.12
C GLY A 216 5.17 10.06 -4.26
N ASN A 217 5.45 8.79 -4.59
CA ASN A 217 6.58 8.07 -3.97
C ASN A 217 7.83 8.12 -4.86
N GLY A 218 7.67 8.46 -6.14
CA GLY A 218 8.77 8.63 -7.06
C GLY A 218 9.57 7.34 -7.28
N ALA A 219 8.98 6.17 -7.03
CA ALA A 219 9.63 4.89 -7.17
C ALA A 219 9.96 4.66 -8.65
N ARG A 220 11.19 4.22 -8.92
CA ARG A 220 11.67 3.90 -10.26
C ARG A 220 11.42 2.43 -10.55
N TYR A 221 10.82 2.15 -11.69
CA TYR A 221 10.58 0.80 -12.19
C TYR A 221 11.25 0.66 -13.55
N GLU A 222 11.91 -0.46 -13.77
CA GLU A 222 12.38 -0.85 -15.09
C GLU A 222 11.35 -1.80 -15.69
N LEU A 223 10.56 -1.30 -16.64
CA LEU A 223 9.53 -2.09 -17.31
C LEU A 223 10.05 -2.55 -18.65
N GLU A 224 9.63 -3.73 -19.07
CA GLU A 224 10.05 -4.29 -20.35
C GLU A 224 8.96 -4.09 -21.40
N LEU A 225 9.20 -3.20 -22.36
CA LEU A 225 8.32 -2.96 -23.49
C LEU A 225 8.49 -4.05 -24.55
N LYS A 226 7.41 -4.77 -24.86
CA LYS A 226 7.39 -5.84 -25.86
C LYS A 226 6.29 -5.64 -26.89
N ARG A 227 6.53 -6.12 -28.10
CA ARG A 227 5.51 -6.23 -29.14
C ARG A 227 4.75 -7.56 -29.04
N ASN A 228 3.46 -7.52 -29.33
CA ASN A 228 2.69 -8.70 -29.69
C ASN A 228 2.34 -8.61 -31.19
N LYS A 229 2.98 -9.42 -32.02
CA LYS A 229 2.75 -9.41 -33.47
C LYS A 229 1.32 -9.82 -33.84
N LYS A 230 0.72 -10.78 -33.12
CA LYS A 230 -0.64 -11.29 -33.40
C LYS A 230 -1.73 -10.23 -33.15
N LEU A 231 -1.53 -9.39 -32.14
CA LEU A 231 -2.50 -8.38 -31.73
C LEU A 231 -2.15 -6.95 -32.18
N ASN A 232 -1.07 -6.81 -32.95
CA ASN A 232 -0.52 -5.53 -33.42
C ASN A 232 -0.44 -4.44 -32.34
N ASN A 233 0.02 -4.80 -31.15
CA ASN A 233 0.13 -3.89 -30.01
C ASN A 233 1.50 -3.99 -29.33
N VAL A 234 1.77 -3.05 -28.43
CA VAL A 234 2.90 -3.12 -27.50
C VAL A 234 2.36 -3.19 -26.08
N TYR A 235 3.12 -3.81 -25.19
CA TYR A 235 2.75 -3.97 -23.80
C TYR A 235 3.96 -3.82 -22.90
N LEU A 236 3.74 -3.27 -21.71
CA LEU A 236 4.75 -3.23 -20.66
C LEU A 236 4.61 -4.46 -19.77
N MET A 237 5.67 -5.27 -19.73
CA MET A 237 5.89 -6.36 -18.79
C MET A 237 6.52 -5.85 -17.50
N GLY A 238 6.30 -6.57 -16.40
CA GLY A 238 6.68 -6.11 -15.06
C GLY A 238 5.65 -5.15 -14.43
N TRP A 239 4.57 -4.85 -15.15
CA TRP A 239 3.48 -3.98 -14.69
C TRP A 239 2.81 -4.50 -13.42
N GLN A 240 2.86 -5.79 -13.12
CA GLN A 240 2.37 -6.35 -11.85
C GLN A 240 2.95 -5.63 -10.63
N GLU A 241 4.23 -5.26 -10.65
CA GLU A 241 4.89 -4.59 -9.52
C GLU A 241 4.41 -3.15 -9.38
N VAL A 242 4.19 -2.47 -10.50
CA VAL A 242 3.64 -1.11 -10.57
C VAL A 242 2.16 -1.11 -10.19
N ALA A 243 1.33 -1.98 -10.78
CA ALA A 243 -0.10 -2.12 -10.48
C ALA A 243 -0.36 -2.46 -9.01
N ARG A 244 0.51 -3.27 -8.40
CA ARG A 244 0.46 -3.55 -6.97
C ARG A 244 0.71 -2.27 -6.17
N ALA A 245 1.69 -1.45 -6.54
CA ALA A 245 2.02 -0.19 -5.83
C ALA A 245 0.95 0.93 -5.91
N ILE A 246 -0.18 0.73 -6.59
CA ILE A 246 -1.12 1.80 -6.97
C ILE A 246 -2.48 1.65 -6.28
N THR A 247 -2.94 2.72 -5.62
CA THR A 247 -4.21 2.76 -4.86
C THR A 247 -5.31 3.63 -5.48
N ARG A 248 -5.09 4.28 -6.65
CA ARG A 248 -6.07 5.20 -7.27
C ARG A 248 -6.27 4.94 -8.76
N ILE A 249 -7.53 4.92 -9.17
CA ILE A 249 -8.00 4.97 -10.55
C ILE A 249 -8.68 6.34 -10.73
N PRO A 250 -8.40 7.12 -11.81
CA PRO A 250 -7.51 6.83 -12.94
C PRO A 250 -6.01 7.06 -12.63
N TYR A 251 -5.13 6.48 -13.45
CA TYR A 251 -3.68 6.48 -13.24
C TYR A 251 -2.93 7.23 -14.35
N GLN A 252 -2.03 8.13 -13.94
CA GLN A 252 -1.18 8.93 -14.82
C GLN A 252 0.22 8.35 -14.90
N PHE A 253 0.74 8.17 -16.12
CA PHE A 253 2.03 7.56 -16.35
C PHE A 253 3.04 8.58 -16.85
N HIS A 254 4.12 8.75 -16.09
CA HIS A 254 5.24 9.59 -16.48
C HIS A 254 6.37 8.70 -17.00
N PHE A 255 6.72 8.85 -18.27
CA PHE A 255 7.94 8.23 -18.80
C PHE A 255 9.09 9.21 -18.62
N PHE A 256 10.27 8.66 -18.32
CA PHE A 256 11.48 9.43 -18.17
C PHE A 256 12.42 8.92 -19.24
N HIS A 257 12.51 9.65 -20.35
CA HIS A 257 13.58 9.43 -21.31
C HIS A 257 14.60 10.54 -21.08
N THR A 258 15.66 10.24 -20.34
CA THR A 258 16.91 10.98 -20.46
C THR A 258 17.62 10.40 -21.68
N PRO A 259 17.76 11.14 -22.80
CA PRO A 259 18.68 10.72 -23.82
C PRO A 259 20.06 10.59 -23.15
N LEU A 260 20.66 9.40 -23.24
CA LEU A 260 22.07 9.24 -22.91
C LEU A 260 22.83 10.16 -23.87
N ILE A 261 23.49 11.17 -23.30
CA ILE A 261 24.45 12.02 -24.01
C ILE A 261 25.69 11.17 -24.30
#